data_AF-A0A0Q9PK66-F1
#
_entry.id   AF-A0A0Q9PK66-F1
#
_cell.length_a   1.000
_cell.length_b   1.000
_cell.length_c   1.000
_cell.angle_alpha   90.00
_cell.angle_beta   90.00
_cell.angle_gamma   90.00
#
_symmetry.space_group_name_H-M   'P 1'
#
loop_
_entity.id
_entity.type
_entity.pdbx_description
1 polymer ?
#
loop_
_entity_poly.entity_id
_entity_poly.type
_entity_poly.pdbx_seq_one_letter_code
_entity_poly.pdbx_strand_id
1 'polypeptide(L)'
;MSEQTAVRIEDWNRLQREVGRLRLLVIVALLAVIALAALPLLRKPDIPAKPDPVLRAQGLVITDAQGHDRILIGAPVPASNDRTRKDSASDGIVFLGKTGADRLAVGQLPTLHINGKTYKRRGDDDNYGMTLYDTKGSERGGLASMGTGRVGLALDRATPPYEAIGLMIDDSENFAGMYINYGDPKARDSAIELGTGTDKVSIALKDKDGHPRARLGLDGANKPAWQFDDAASAAKAAQDSKH
;
A
#
# COMPACT_ATOMS: atom_id res chain seq x y z
N MET A 1 35.49 71.47 -40.33
CA MET A 1 34.24 72.18 -40.67
C MET A 1 33.10 71.24 -40.34
N SER A 2 32.30 71.53 -39.30
CA SER A 2 31.20 70.68 -38.87
C SER A 2 29.94 71.01 -39.69
N GLU A 3 29.46 70.08 -40.49
CA GLU A 3 28.13 70.18 -41.10
C GLU A 3 27.07 70.03 -40.01
N GLN A 4 26.50 71.14 -39.57
CA GLN A 4 25.25 71.13 -38.82
C GLN A 4 24.12 70.78 -39.79
N THR A 5 23.63 69.55 -39.71
CA THR A 5 22.48 69.07 -40.47
C THR A 5 21.23 69.84 -40.01
N ALA A 6 20.80 70.83 -40.79
CA ALA A 6 19.59 71.58 -40.50
C ALA A 6 18.36 70.66 -40.67
N VAL A 7 17.72 70.29 -39.55
CA VAL A 7 16.49 69.49 -39.55
C VAL A 7 15.39 70.31 -40.21
N ARG A 8 14.82 69.84 -41.32
CA ARG A 8 13.70 70.51 -41.97
C ARG A 8 12.46 70.42 -41.09
N ILE A 9 11.70 71.51 -40.98
CA ILE A 9 10.46 71.61 -40.19
C ILE A 9 9.43 70.54 -40.61
N GLU A 10 9.45 70.15 -41.89
CA GLU A 10 8.64 69.08 -42.46
C GLU A 10 8.96 67.71 -41.83
N ASP A 11 10.25 67.41 -41.60
CA ASP A 11 10.72 66.19 -40.95
C ASP A 11 10.33 66.17 -39.45
N TRP A 12 10.40 67.34 -38.79
CA TRP A 12 9.95 67.50 -37.41
C TRP A 12 8.45 67.23 -37.24
N ASN A 13 7.62 67.79 -38.12
CA ASN A 13 6.17 67.60 -38.09
C ASN A 13 5.75 66.17 -38.47
N ARG A 14 6.55 65.48 -39.28
CA ARG A 14 6.37 64.06 -39.60
C ARG A 14 6.73 63.19 -38.39
N LEU A 15 7.88 63.42 -37.77
CA LEU A 15 8.31 62.70 -36.57
C LEU A 15 7.34 62.87 -35.40
N GLN A 16 6.81 64.08 -35.16
CA GLN A 16 5.80 64.28 -34.12
C GLN A 16 4.51 63.47 -34.37
N ARG A 17 4.06 63.36 -35.62
CA ARG A 17 2.90 62.54 -35.98
C ARG A 17 3.18 61.05 -35.84
N GLU A 18 4.37 60.59 -36.23
CA GLU A 18 4.78 59.19 -36.07
C GLU A 18 4.92 58.81 -34.60
N VAL A 19 5.53 59.66 -33.76
CA VAL A 19 5.61 59.47 -32.30
C VAL A 19 4.22 59.47 -31.66
N GLY A 20 3.32 60.35 -32.08
CA GLY A 20 1.94 60.37 -31.61
C GLY A 20 1.19 59.07 -31.92
N ARG A 21 1.36 58.53 -33.15
CA ARG A 21 0.79 57.23 -33.56
C ARG A 21 1.39 56.06 -32.79
N LEU A 22 2.71 56.04 -32.59
CA LEU A 22 3.40 55.02 -31.80
C LEU A 22 2.92 55.01 -30.34
N ARG A 23 2.79 56.17 -29.71
CA ARG A 23 2.25 56.28 -28.34
C ARG A 23 0.83 55.72 -28.25
N LEU A 24 -0.02 56.04 -29.23
CA LEU A 24 -1.39 55.51 -29.30
C LEU A 24 -1.39 53.99 -29.44
N LEU A 25 -0.56 53.43 -30.34
CA LEU A 25 -0.45 51.98 -30.52
C LEU A 25 0.05 51.27 -29.26
N VAL A 26 1.02 51.85 -28.55
CA VAL A 26 1.53 51.31 -27.28
C VAL A 26 0.43 51.32 -26.20
N ILE A 27 -0.36 52.39 -26.11
CA ILE A 27 -1.49 52.47 -25.17
C ILE A 27 -2.53 51.39 -25.49
N VAL A 28 -2.91 51.24 -26.76
CA VAL A 28 -3.88 50.22 -27.19
C VAL A 28 -3.36 48.80 -26.91
N ALA A 29 -2.08 48.53 -27.18
CA ALA A 29 -1.47 47.24 -26.89
C ALA A 29 -1.44 46.94 -25.38
N LEU A 30 -1.11 47.92 -24.54
CA LEU A 30 -1.16 47.79 -23.08
C LEU A 30 -2.57 47.49 -22.59
N LEU A 31 -3.58 48.19 -23.10
CA LEU A 31 -4.98 47.93 -22.76
C LEU A 31 -5.43 46.53 -23.18
N ALA A 32 -4.99 46.05 -24.34
CA ALA A 32 -5.28 44.69 -24.80
C ALA A 32 -4.63 43.63 -23.88
N VAL A 33 -3.38 43.84 -23.45
CA VAL A 33 -2.71 42.95 -22.49
C VAL A 33 -3.41 42.94 -21.14
N ILE A 34 -3.82 44.10 -20.63
CA ILE A 34 -4.58 44.21 -19.37
C ILE A 34 -5.93 43.50 -19.48
N ALA A 35 -6.65 43.68 -20.60
CA ALA A 35 -7.92 42.99 -20.84
C ALA A 35 -7.74 41.47 -20.90
N LEU A 36 -6.68 40.98 -21.55
CA LEU A 36 -6.31 39.55 -21.58
C LEU A 36 -5.93 39.02 -20.20
N ALA A 37 -5.22 39.81 -19.39
CA ALA A 37 -4.88 39.44 -18.02
C ALA A 37 -6.07 39.46 -17.06
N ALA A 38 -7.12 40.25 -17.36
CA ALA A 38 -8.34 40.35 -16.57
C ALA A 38 -9.40 39.28 -16.91
N LEU A 39 -9.31 38.64 -18.08
CA LEU A 39 -10.20 37.55 -18.51
C LEU A 39 -10.36 36.40 -17.49
N PRO A 40 -9.31 35.91 -16.79
CA PRO A 40 -9.43 34.91 -15.74
C PRO A 40 -10.24 35.38 -14.52
N LEU A 41 -10.20 36.67 -14.21
CA LEU A 41 -10.92 37.27 -13.06
C LEU A 41 -12.42 37.41 -13.34
N LEU A 42 -12.82 37.43 -14.61
CA LEU A 42 -14.22 37.49 -15.05
C LEU A 42 -14.88 36.10 -15.14
N ARG A 43 -14.11 35.01 -15.03
CA ARG A 43 -14.70 33.68 -14.87
C ARG A 43 -15.38 33.63 -13.50
N LYS A 44 -16.71 33.68 -13.51
CA LYS A 44 -17.48 33.31 -12.32
C LYS A 44 -17.08 31.88 -11.95
N PRO A 45 -16.79 31.58 -10.68
CA PRO A 45 -16.66 30.19 -10.27
C PRO A 45 -17.95 29.48 -10.68
N ASP A 46 -17.82 28.35 -11.37
CA ASP A 46 -18.95 27.46 -11.62
C ASP A 46 -19.44 27.02 -10.25
N ILE A 47 -20.41 27.75 -9.70
CA ILE A 47 -21.11 27.34 -8.49
C ILE A 47 -21.92 26.12 -8.93
N PRO A 48 -21.57 24.90 -8.49
CA PRO A 48 -22.31 23.73 -8.88
C PRO A 48 -23.76 23.95 -8.43
N ALA A 49 -24.72 23.82 -9.36
CA ALA A 49 -26.14 23.97 -9.06
C ALA A 49 -26.62 22.98 -7.98
N LYS A 50 -25.79 21.99 -7.65
CA LYS A 50 -25.89 21.11 -6.50
C LYS A 50 -24.46 20.72 -6.06
N PRO A 51 -24.09 20.83 -4.78
CA PRO A 51 -22.80 20.30 -4.32
C PRO A 51 -22.74 18.82 -4.68
N ASP A 52 -21.65 18.40 -5.34
CA ASP A 52 -21.38 16.99 -5.59
C ASP A 52 -21.29 16.28 -4.23
N PRO A 53 -22.15 15.29 -3.94
CA PRO A 53 -22.04 14.53 -2.69
C PRO A 53 -20.73 13.73 -2.62
N VAL A 54 -20.01 13.57 -3.73
CA VAL A 54 -18.76 12.82 -3.81
C VAL A 54 -17.55 13.75 -3.73
N LEU A 55 -16.72 13.56 -2.71
CA LEU A 55 -15.39 14.14 -2.66
C LEU A 55 -14.45 13.33 -3.59
N ARG A 56 -13.92 13.98 -4.64
CA ARG A 56 -12.89 13.39 -5.51
C ARG A 56 -11.54 13.97 -5.14
N ALA A 57 -10.65 13.12 -4.64
CA ALA A 57 -9.28 13.49 -4.31
C ALA A 57 -8.34 12.33 -4.67
N GLN A 58 -7.12 12.66 -5.11
CA GLN A 58 -6.06 11.65 -5.28
C GLN A 58 -5.46 11.25 -3.93
N GLY A 59 -5.48 12.19 -2.99
CA GLY A 59 -4.88 12.03 -1.67
C GLY A 59 -5.61 12.86 -0.63
N LEU A 60 -5.75 12.31 0.57
CA LEU A 60 -6.23 12.99 1.76
C LEU A 60 -5.25 12.72 2.91
N VAL A 61 -4.86 13.78 3.60
CA VAL A 61 -4.06 13.73 4.81
C VAL A 61 -4.91 14.28 5.95
N ILE A 62 -5.15 13.44 6.96
CA ILE A 62 -5.87 13.83 8.17
C ILE A 62 -4.83 14.05 9.26
N THR A 63 -4.80 15.26 9.80
CA THR A 63 -3.90 15.67 10.88
C THR A 63 -4.59 15.63 12.24
N ASP A 64 -3.81 15.50 13.31
CA ASP A 64 -4.30 15.72 14.67
C ASP A 64 -4.35 17.22 15.04
N ALA A 65 -4.83 17.52 16.25
CA ALA A 65 -4.95 18.88 16.76
C ALA A 65 -3.60 19.60 16.93
N GLN A 66 -2.48 18.88 16.89
CA GLN A 66 -1.13 19.45 16.92
C GLN A 66 -0.57 19.68 15.51
N GLY A 67 -1.32 19.30 14.47
CA GLY A 67 -0.93 19.45 13.06
C GLY A 67 -0.10 18.29 12.52
N HIS A 68 0.03 17.18 13.25
CA HIS A 68 0.75 16.01 12.76
C HIS A 68 -0.13 15.09 11.94
N ASP A 69 0.42 14.50 10.87
CA ASP A 69 -0.28 13.53 10.04
C ASP A 69 -0.64 12.27 10.86
N ARG A 70 -1.87 11.76 10.69
CA ARG A 70 -2.40 10.58 11.39
C ARG A 70 -3.07 9.56 10.49
N ILE A 71 -3.74 9.99 9.45
CA ILE A 71 -4.37 9.09 8.48
C ILE A 71 -4.04 9.60 7.08
N LEU A 72 -3.49 8.72 6.27
CA LEU A 72 -3.14 8.99 4.88
C LEU A 72 -4.04 8.12 4.00
N ILE A 73 -4.79 8.71 3.08
CA ILE A 73 -5.69 8.00 2.17
C ILE A 73 -5.31 8.39 0.75
N GLY A 74 -5.06 7.42 -0.13
CA GLY A 74 -4.81 7.73 -1.54
C GLY A 74 -4.45 6.52 -2.38
N ALA A 75 -4.41 6.74 -3.69
CA ALA A 75 -3.95 5.78 -4.68
C ALA A 75 -2.96 6.48 -5.64
N PRO A 76 -1.67 6.59 -5.28
CA PRO A 76 -1.03 6.06 -4.07
C PRO A 76 -1.27 6.91 -2.81
N VAL A 77 -1.02 6.32 -1.63
CA VAL A 77 -1.05 7.01 -0.35
C VAL A 77 -0.10 8.24 -0.37
N PRO A 78 -0.54 9.43 0.08
CA PRO A 78 0.27 10.65 0.05
C PRO A 78 1.58 10.51 0.84
N ALA A 79 2.62 11.20 0.36
CA ALA A 79 3.85 11.37 1.14
C ALA A 79 3.56 12.18 2.41
N SER A 80 4.16 11.76 3.52
CA SER A 80 4.03 12.42 4.83
C SER A 80 5.41 12.72 5.40
N ASN A 81 5.55 13.91 5.98
CA ASN A 81 6.76 14.29 6.69
C ASN A 81 6.87 13.56 8.03
N ASP A 82 5.74 13.34 8.72
CA ASP A 82 5.67 12.65 10.01
C ASP A 82 5.83 11.12 9.89
N ARG A 83 5.42 10.50 8.78
CA ARG A 83 5.52 9.04 8.61
C ARG A 83 6.98 8.57 8.62
N THR A 84 7.33 7.61 9.47
CA THR A 84 8.72 7.11 9.57
C THR A 84 9.12 6.26 8.38
N ARG A 85 8.18 5.52 7.80
CA ARG A 85 8.38 4.64 6.66
C ARG A 85 8.37 5.43 5.33
N LYS A 86 9.41 5.23 4.51
CA LYS A 86 9.69 6.02 3.28
C LYS A 86 9.84 5.17 2.00
N ASP A 87 9.47 3.89 2.04
CA ASP A 87 9.48 3.03 0.87
C ASP A 87 8.27 3.29 -0.06
N SER A 88 8.17 2.50 -1.13
CA SER A 88 7.17 2.67 -2.19
C SER A 88 5.76 2.82 -1.65
N ALA A 89 5.04 3.77 -2.23
CA ALA A 89 3.67 4.03 -1.86
C ALA A 89 2.75 2.89 -2.34
N SER A 90 1.74 2.58 -1.54
CA SER A 90 0.68 1.60 -1.82
C SER A 90 -0.63 2.34 -1.96
N ASP A 91 -1.59 1.72 -2.64
CA ASP A 91 -2.96 2.26 -2.72
C ASP A 91 -3.75 1.86 -1.47
N GLY A 92 -4.30 2.83 -0.74
CA GLY A 92 -5.12 2.52 0.43
C GLY A 92 -5.16 3.60 1.50
N ILE A 93 -5.26 3.13 2.74
CA ILE A 93 -5.38 3.92 3.96
C ILE A 93 -4.30 3.47 4.93
N VAL A 94 -3.47 4.41 5.41
CA VAL A 94 -2.45 4.16 6.43
C VAL A 94 -2.74 4.99 7.67
N PHE A 95 -2.78 4.34 8.83
CA PHE A 95 -2.94 4.96 10.14
C PHE A 95 -1.58 5.03 10.83
N LEU A 96 -1.20 6.23 11.25
CA LEU A 96 0.07 6.51 11.92
C LEU A 96 -0.12 6.57 13.44
N GLY A 97 0.87 6.06 14.16
CA GLY A 97 1.00 6.23 15.60
C GLY A 97 1.58 7.62 15.92
N LYS A 98 1.62 7.95 17.21
CA LYS A 98 2.20 9.22 17.69
C LYS A 98 3.65 9.46 17.25
N THR A 99 4.39 8.37 17.03
CA THR A 99 5.79 8.38 16.57
C THR A 99 5.94 8.50 15.06
N GLY A 100 4.83 8.54 14.30
CA GLY A 100 4.84 8.46 12.84
C GLY A 100 4.99 7.04 12.29
N ALA A 101 5.13 6.03 13.14
CA ALA A 101 5.15 4.63 12.70
C ALA A 101 3.78 4.18 12.22
N ASP A 102 3.73 3.40 11.13
CA ASP A 102 2.51 2.74 10.69
C ASP A 102 1.95 1.87 11.83
N ARG A 103 0.63 1.87 12.01
CA ARG A 103 -0.10 1.07 13.04
C ARG A 103 -1.08 0.11 12.41
N LEU A 104 -1.69 0.55 11.31
CA LEU A 104 -2.67 -0.18 10.51
C LEU A 104 -2.54 0.32 9.07
N ALA A 105 -2.55 -0.60 8.11
CA ALA A 105 -2.74 -0.28 6.70
C ALA A 105 -3.93 -1.10 6.16
N VAL A 106 -4.74 -0.49 5.30
CA VAL A 106 -5.88 -1.13 4.62
C VAL A 106 -5.84 -0.77 3.14
N GLY A 107 -6.01 -1.76 2.26
CA GLY A 107 -5.90 -1.58 0.81
C GLY A 107 -4.85 -2.51 0.23
N GLN A 108 -4.14 -2.05 -0.81
CA GLN A 108 -3.01 -2.77 -1.36
C GLN A 108 -1.95 -2.96 -0.27
N LEU A 109 -1.51 -4.19 -0.06
CA LEU A 109 -0.58 -4.50 1.00
C LEU A 109 0.78 -3.85 0.71
N PRO A 110 1.24 -2.89 1.54
CA PRO A 110 2.54 -2.26 1.33
C PRO A 110 3.63 -3.30 1.53
N THR A 111 4.84 -3.14 1.00
CA THR A 111 5.93 -4.11 1.19
C THR A 111 6.11 -4.58 2.65
N LEU A 112 6.59 -5.81 2.88
CA LEU A 112 6.80 -6.33 4.24
C LEU A 112 7.78 -5.41 4.97
N HIS A 113 7.45 -4.94 6.17
CA HIS A 113 8.32 -4.04 6.92
C HIS A 113 8.57 -4.58 8.33
N ILE A 114 9.78 -5.02 8.62
CA ILE A 114 10.13 -5.66 9.89
C ILE A 114 11.47 -5.11 10.38
N ASN A 115 11.51 -4.62 11.62
CA ASN A 115 12.71 -4.07 12.25
C ASN A 115 13.42 -3.01 11.38
N GLY A 116 12.64 -2.11 10.77
CA GLY A 116 13.17 -1.03 9.93
C GLY A 116 13.62 -1.48 8.53
N LYS A 117 13.47 -2.76 8.18
CA LYS A 117 13.85 -3.31 6.87
C LYS A 117 12.62 -3.67 6.06
N THR A 118 12.73 -3.48 4.76
CA THR A 118 11.67 -3.80 3.81
C THR A 118 12.00 -5.09 3.04
N TYR A 119 11.00 -5.95 2.86
CA TYR A 119 11.11 -7.22 2.14
C TYR A 119 10.03 -7.33 1.07
N LYS A 120 10.29 -8.14 0.03
CA LYS A 120 9.28 -8.46 -0.99
C LYS A 120 8.22 -9.38 -0.38
N ARG A 121 6.94 -9.07 -0.61
CA ARG A 121 5.82 -9.96 -0.26
C ARG A 121 5.80 -11.20 -1.14
N ARG A 122 5.28 -12.30 -0.60
CA ARG A 122 4.88 -13.47 -1.40
C ARG A 122 3.64 -13.11 -2.21
N GLY A 123 3.57 -13.57 -3.46
CA GLY A 123 2.46 -13.30 -4.38
C GLY A 123 2.85 -12.35 -5.51
N ASP A 124 1.85 -11.89 -6.24
CA ASP A 124 1.93 -10.78 -7.20
C ASP A 124 1.82 -9.43 -6.49
N ASP A 125 2.04 -8.32 -7.20
CA ASP A 125 1.91 -6.97 -6.62
C ASP A 125 0.43 -6.55 -6.40
N ASP A 126 -0.51 -7.51 -6.50
CA ASP A 126 -1.97 -7.33 -6.45
C ASP A 126 -2.58 -7.94 -5.17
N ASN A 127 -1.85 -7.84 -4.06
CA ASN A 127 -2.34 -8.29 -2.76
C ASN A 127 -3.10 -7.17 -2.05
N TYR A 128 -4.32 -7.44 -1.58
CA TYR A 128 -5.15 -6.49 -0.84
C TYR A 128 -5.56 -7.02 0.52
N GLY A 129 -5.70 -6.15 1.51
CA GLY A 129 -6.22 -6.53 2.81
C GLY A 129 -5.91 -5.52 3.90
N MET A 130 -5.51 -6.04 5.05
CA MET A 130 -5.23 -5.28 6.26
C MET A 130 -3.90 -5.72 6.85
N THR A 131 -2.98 -4.80 7.12
CA THR A 131 -1.71 -5.08 7.79
C THR A 131 -1.67 -4.43 9.17
N LEU A 132 -1.24 -5.19 10.16
CA LEU A 132 -1.08 -4.75 11.54
C LEU A 132 0.39 -4.50 11.83
N TYR A 133 0.69 -3.46 12.61
CA TYR A 133 2.06 -3.10 12.97
C TYR A 133 2.23 -2.94 14.49
N ASP A 134 3.45 -3.13 14.99
CA ASP A 134 3.85 -2.79 16.35
C ASP A 134 4.19 -1.30 16.51
N THR A 135 4.48 -0.85 17.72
CA THR A 135 4.67 0.58 18.03
C THR A 135 5.91 1.18 17.37
N LYS A 136 6.80 0.33 16.83
CA LYS A 136 7.99 0.71 16.07
C LYS A 136 7.75 0.64 14.56
N GLY A 137 6.55 0.24 14.13
CA GLY A 137 6.18 0.11 12.72
C GLY A 137 6.55 -1.23 12.11
N SER A 138 6.96 -2.24 12.91
CA SER A 138 7.22 -3.58 12.38
C SER A 138 5.91 -4.35 12.22
N GLU A 139 5.74 -5.00 11.09
CA GLU A 139 4.56 -5.81 10.76
C GLU A 139 4.38 -6.96 11.76
N ARG A 140 3.12 -7.19 12.15
CA ARG A 140 2.69 -8.19 13.14
C ARG A 140 1.63 -9.13 12.57
N GLY A 141 1.60 -9.27 11.25
CA GLY A 141 0.61 -10.02 10.50
C GLY A 141 -0.54 -9.14 10.00
N GLY A 142 -1.65 -9.79 9.66
CA GLY A 142 -2.77 -9.13 9.01
C GLY A 142 -3.71 -10.11 8.32
N LEU A 143 -4.61 -9.55 7.53
CA LEU A 143 -5.49 -10.27 6.61
C LEU A 143 -5.08 -9.91 5.18
N ALA A 144 -5.01 -10.90 4.29
CA ALA A 144 -4.65 -10.72 2.90
C ALA A 144 -5.55 -11.56 2.00
N SER A 145 -6.07 -10.94 0.94
CA SER A 145 -6.50 -11.61 -0.28
C SER A 145 -5.40 -11.44 -1.31
N MET A 146 -4.93 -12.55 -1.87
CA MET A 146 -3.88 -12.59 -2.87
C MET A 146 -4.49 -12.86 -4.24
N GLY A 147 -3.92 -12.31 -5.32
CA GLY A 147 -4.43 -12.47 -6.69
C GLY A 147 -4.56 -13.93 -7.15
N THR A 148 -3.89 -14.86 -6.46
CA THR A 148 -3.93 -16.29 -6.72
C THR A 148 -5.16 -17.02 -6.17
N GLY A 149 -6.15 -16.31 -5.60
CA GLY A 149 -7.32 -16.91 -4.94
C GLY A 149 -7.07 -17.35 -3.50
N ARG A 150 -5.88 -17.07 -2.97
CA ARG A 150 -5.53 -17.36 -1.58
C ARG A 150 -6.00 -16.23 -0.67
N VAL A 151 -6.71 -16.57 0.40
CA VAL A 151 -7.09 -15.63 1.46
C VAL A 151 -6.52 -16.12 2.79
N GLY A 152 -5.87 -15.24 3.54
CA GLY A 152 -5.24 -15.61 4.80
C GLY A 152 -5.38 -14.55 5.89
N LEU A 153 -5.39 -15.01 7.13
CA LEU A 153 -5.20 -14.23 8.34
C LEU A 153 -3.98 -14.78 9.06
N ALA A 154 -2.94 -13.99 9.26
CA ALA A 154 -1.73 -14.40 9.96
C ALA A 154 -1.41 -13.43 11.09
N LEU A 155 -0.84 -13.93 12.19
CA LEU A 155 -0.30 -13.11 13.27
C LEU A 155 1.16 -13.49 13.54
N ASP A 156 2.02 -12.48 13.61
CA ASP A 156 3.45 -12.67 13.74
C ASP A 156 3.93 -12.44 15.19
N ARG A 157 4.95 -13.20 15.59
CA ARG A 157 5.89 -12.94 16.68
C ARG A 157 6.72 -11.70 16.38
N ALA A 158 7.20 -11.06 17.44
CA ALA A 158 8.13 -9.93 17.33
C ALA A 158 9.53 -10.35 16.84
N THR A 159 9.86 -11.63 16.91
CA THR A 159 11.17 -12.20 16.56
C THR A 159 11.01 -13.32 15.54
N PRO A 160 12.06 -13.59 14.72
CA PRO A 160 12.08 -14.76 13.83
C PRO A 160 11.63 -16.05 14.54
N PRO A 161 10.87 -16.94 13.88
CA PRO A 161 10.52 -16.95 12.45
C PRO A 161 9.33 -16.04 12.03
N TYR A 162 8.99 -15.04 12.84
CA TYR A 162 7.90 -14.09 12.64
C TYR A 162 6.53 -14.78 12.63
N GLU A 163 6.10 -15.45 11.58
CA GLU A 163 4.74 -15.99 11.51
C GLU A 163 4.46 -17.02 12.62
N ALA A 164 3.50 -16.72 13.51
CA ALA A 164 3.20 -17.52 14.69
C ALA A 164 2.00 -18.45 14.48
N ILE A 165 0.94 -17.91 13.92
CA ILE A 165 -0.34 -18.58 13.66
C ILE A 165 -0.93 -18.03 12.37
N GLY A 166 -1.50 -18.91 11.55
CA GLY A 166 -2.17 -18.53 10.32
C GLY A 166 -3.46 -19.32 10.13
N LEU A 167 -4.47 -18.67 9.58
CA LEU A 167 -5.68 -19.26 9.02
C LEU A 167 -5.67 -18.95 7.52
N MET A 168 -5.96 -19.93 6.68
CA MET A 168 -5.92 -19.73 5.23
C MET A 168 -6.93 -20.58 4.48
N ILE A 169 -7.38 -20.02 3.36
CA ILE A 169 -8.02 -20.73 2.26
C ILE A 169 -7.08 -20.57 1.06
N ASP A 170 -6.81 -21.66 0.36
CA ASP A 170 -6.01 -21.69 -0.86
C ASP A 170 -6.74 -22.54 -1.90
N ASP A 171 -7.44 -21.87 -2.81
CA ASP A 171 -8.24 -22.51 -3.86
C ASP A 171 -7.35 -23.34 -4.81
N SER A 172 -6.08 -22.95 -4.99
CA SER A 172 -5.16 -23.67 -5.87
C SER A 172 -4.77 -25.05 -5.33
N GLU A 173 -4.76 -25.20 -4.01
CA GLU A 173 -4.49 -26.46 -3.31
C GLU A 173 -5.79 -27.14 -2.81
N ASN A 174 -6.94 -26.51 -3.06
CA ASN A 174 -8.25 -26.81 -2.46
C ASN A 174 -8.14 -27.03 -0.94
N PHE A 175 -7.43 -26.13 -0.25
CA PHE A 175 -7.16 -26.22 1.17
C PHE A 175 -7.91 -25.13 1.95
N ALA A 176 -8.46 -25.50 3.10
CA ALA A 176 -8.90 -24.55 4.12
C ALA A 176 -8.43 -25.02 5.50
N GLY A 177 -7.78 -24.16 6.27
CA GLY A 177 -7.22 -24.59 7.54
C GLY A 177 -6.55 -23.52 8.39
N MET A 178 -5.92 -23.99 9.46
CA MET A 178 -5.16 -23.22 10.43
C MET A 178 -3.87 -23.94 10.79
N TYR A 179 -2.79 -23.20 10.98
CA TYR A 179 -1.53 -23.73 11.49
C TYR A 179 -0.96 -22.85 12.60
N ILE A 180 -0.16 -23.45 13.48
CA ILE A 180 0.58 -22.79 14.54
C ILE A 180 2.05 -23.20 14.40
N ASN A 181 2.93 -22.23 14.26
CA ASN A 181 4.37 -22.45 14.09
C ASN A 181 5.11 -22.49 15.43
N TYR A 182 6.20 -23.26 15.44
CA TYR A 182 7.19 -23.18 16.50
C TYR A 182 7.80 -21.78 16.59
N GLY A 183 8.22 -21.39 17.80
CA GLY A 183 9.07 -20.21 18.00
C GLY A 183 10.55 -20.48 17.73
N ASP A 184 10.91 -21.70 17.33
CA ASP A 184 12.28 -22.09 17.00
C ASP A 184 12.54 -21.83 15.51
N PRO A 185 13.48 -20.94 15.14
CA PRO A 185 13.78 -20.65 13.73
C PRO A 185 14.40 -21.84 12.99
N LYS A 186 14.78 -22.93 13.68
CA LYS A 186 15.28 -24.17 13.07
C LYS A 186 14.16 -25.16 12.74
N ALA A 187 12.93 -24.92 13.21
CA ALA A 187 11.80 -25.76 12.86
C ALA A 187 11.53 -25.69 11.35
N ARG A 188 11.21 -26.83 10.75
CA ARG A 188 11.02 -26.98 9.30
C ARG A 188 9.56 -26.93 8.88
N ASP A 189 8.63 -26.99 9.85
CA ASP A 189 7.18 -27.00 9.64
C ASP A 189 6.48 -26.39 10.87
N SER A 190 5.17 -26.23 10.73
CA SER A 190 4.20 -25.97 11.80
C SER A 190 4.25 -27.03 12.91
N ALA A 191 3.97 -26.60 14.14
CA ALA A 191 3.81 -27.49 15.29
C ALA A 191 2.42 -28.14 15.30
N ILE A 192 1.39 -27.36 14.93
CA ILE A 192 0.00 -27.79 14.88
C ILE A 192 -0.55 -27.38 13.53
N GLU A 193 -1.25 -28.28 12.86
CA GLU A 193 -1.98 -28.00 11.63
C GLU A 193 -3.36 -28.64 11.72
N LEU A 194 -4.38 -27.92 11.28
CA LEU A 194 -5.71 -28.47 11.04
C LEU A 194 -6.19 -27.96 9.70
N GLY A 195 -6.88 -28.81 8.96
CA GLY A 195 -7.42 -28.38 7.68
C GLY A 195 -8.27 -29.43 7.00
N THR A 196 -8.94 -28.96 5.97
CA THR A 196 -9.76 -29.74 5.06
C THR A 196 -9.25 -29.58 3.64
N GLY A 197 -9.26 -30.68 2.89
CA GLY A 197 -9.14 -30.70 1.44
C GLY A 197 -10.44 -31.17 0.79
N THR A 198 -10.40 -31.57 -0.49
CA THR A 198 -11.59 -32.10 -1.21
C THR A 198 -12.26 -33.23 -0.44
N ASP A 199 -11.48 -34.24 -0.06
CA ASP A 199 -11.97 -35.49 0.55
C ASP A 199 -11.19 -35.83 1.83
N LYS A 200 -10.55 -34.83 2.44
CA LYS A 200 -9.65 -35.02 3.59
C LYS A 200 -10.00 -34.02 4.68
N VAL A 201 -9.96 -34.48 5.92
CA VAL A 201 -9.91 -33.62 7.10
C VAL A 201 -8.82 -34.16 8.01
N SER A 202 -8.01 -33.27 8.57
CA SER A 202 -7.06 -33.68 9.58
C SER A 202 -6.72 -32.59 10.58
N ILE A 203 -6.33 -33.05 11.77
CA ILE A 203 -5.60 -32.29 12.79
C ILE A 203 -4.30 -33.06 13.04
N ALA A 204 -3.16 -32.39 12.99
CA ALA A 204 -1.85 -32.97 13.19
C ALA A 204 -1.04 -32.16 14.21
N LEU A 205 -0.38 -32.89 15.12
CA LEU A 205 0.70 -32.41 15.97
C LEU A 205 2.00 -32.92 15.36
N LYS A 206 2.88 -32.04 14.92
CA LYS A 206 4.15 -32.38 14.27
C LYS A 206 5.31 -32.15 15.22
N ASP A 207 6.46 -32.74 14.92
CA ASP A 207 7.74 -32.37 15.53
C ASP A 207 8.41 -31.21 14.76
N LYS A 208 9.59 -30.78 15.23
CA LYS A 208 10.35 -29.68 14.61
C LYS A 208 10.87 -30.01 13.20
N ASP A 209 10.94 -31.28 12.82
CA ASP A 209 11.34 -31.72 11.49
C ASP A 209 10.13 -31.84 10.54
N GLY A 210 8.91 -31.63 11.05
CA GLY A 210 7.65 -31.69 10.31
C GLY A 210 6.99 -33.06 10.31
N HIS A 211 7.50 -34.03 11.06
CA HIS A 211 6.91 -35.36 11.11
C HIS A 211 5.70 -35.37 12.04
N PRO A 212 4.52 -35.85 11.60
CA PRO A 212 3.37 -36.05 12.47
C PRO A 212 3.72 -36.99 13.63
N ARG A 213 3.38 -36.60 14.86
CA ARG A 213 3.51 -37.38 16.09
C ARG A 213 2.16 -37.84 16.62
N ALA A 214 1.13 -37.04 16.35
CA ALA A 214 -0.25 -37.43 16.53
C ALA A 214 -1.09 -36.83 15.40
N ARG A 215 -2.01 -37.63 14.85
CA ARG A 215 -2.95 -37.20 13.81
C ARG A 215 -4.34 -37.74 14.09
N LEU A 216 -5.33 -36.88 13.96
CA LEU A 216 -6.73 -37.23 13.87
C LEU A 216 -7.21 -36.89 12.46
N GLY A 217 -7.92 -37.79 11.80
CA GLY A 217 -8.54 -37.54 10.51
C GLY A 217 -9.58 -38.58 10.14
N LEU A 218 -9.87 -38.68 8.86
CA LEU A 218 -10.68 -39.76 8.29
C LEU A 218 -9.77 -40.78 7.59
N ASP A 219 -10.12 -42.07 7.69
CA ASP A 219 -9.56 -43.10 6.83
C ASP A 219 -10.18 -43.06 5.42
N GLY A 220 -9.69 -43.92 4.51
CA GLY A 220 -10.21 -44.02 3.14
C GLY A 220 -11.68 -44.47 3.01
N ALA A 221 -12.35 -44.80 4.12
CA ALA A 221 -13.76 -45.15 4.19
C ALA A 221 -14.58 -44.14 5.01
N ASN A 222 -14.04 -42.93 5.25
CA ASN A 222 -14.66 -41.85 6.02
C ASN A 222 -14.94 -42.20 7.49
N LYS A 223 -14.17 -43.12 8.08
CA LYS A 223 -14.24 -43.41 9.52
C LYS A 223 -13.19 -42.59 10.26
N PRO A 224 -13.48 -42.11 11.49
CA PRO A 224 -12.49 -41.44 12.32
C PRO A 224 -11.28 -42.33 12.56
N ALA A 225 -10.08 -41.80 12.32
CA ALA A 225 -8.81 -42.49 12.51
C ALA A 225 -7.87 -41.67 13.37
N TRP A 226 -7.23 -42.34 14.33
CA TRP A 226 -6.20 -41.78 15.21
C TRP A 226 -4.88 -42.49 14.93
N GLN A 227 -3.83 -41.71 14.71
CA GLN A 227 -2.47 -42.20 14.52
C GLN A 227 -1.54 -41.53 15.52
N PHE A 228 -0.73 -42.34 16.21
CA PHE A 228 0.32 -41.87 17.11
C PHE A 228 1.63 -42.52 16.67
N ASP A 229 2.60 -41.70 16.25
CA ASP A 229 3.87 -42.20 15.72
C ASP A 229 5.01 -41.83 16.65
N ASP A 230 5.77 -42.84 17.07
CA ASP A 230 7.05 -42.63 17.74
C ASP A 230 8.12 -42.10 16.75
N ALA A 231 9.28 -41.73 17.29
CA ALA A 231 10.41 -41.17 16.53
C ALA A 231 10.69 -41.94 15.23
N ALA A 232 10.77 -43.27 15.34
CA ALA A 232 11.11 -44.17 14.24
C ALA A 232 9.95 -44.35 13.24
N SER A 233 8.72 -44.48 13.73
CA SER A 233 7.52 -44.71 12.92
C SER A 233 7.20 -43.48 12.07
N ALA A 234 7.32 -42.28 12.62
CA ALA A 234 7.09 -41.06 11.84
C ALA A 234 8.17 -40.83 10.78
N ALA A 235 9.43 -41.14 11.10
CA ALA A 235 10.52 -41.05 10.14
C ALA A 235 10.33 -42.02 8.96
N LYS A 236 9.81 -43.23 9.23
CA LYS A 236 9.46 -44.21 8.21
C LYS A 236 8.26 -43.75 7.38
N ALA A 237 7.18 -43.30 8.02
CA ALA A 237 5.98 -42.82 7.32
C ALA A 237 6.28 -41.62 6.40
N ALA A 238 7.21 -40.75 6.80
CA ALA A 238 7.66 -39.61 6.00
C ALA A 238 8.51 -40.00 4.78
N GLN A 239 9.16 -41.18 4.80
CA GLN A 239 9.82 -41.73 3.62
C GLN A 239 8.78 -42.29 2.63
N ASP A 240 7.75 -42.97 3.15
CA ASP A 240 6.72 -43.61 2.33
C ASP A 240 5.81 -42.60 1.61
N SER A 241 5.70 -41.37 2.11
CA SER A 241 4.89 -40.29 1.52
C SER A 241 5.63 -39.39 0.52
N LYS A 242 6.90 -39.70 0.21
CA LYS A 242 7.70 -39.03 -0.84
C LYS A 242 7.69 -39.74 -2.20
N HIS A 243 6.83 -40.75 -2.37
CA HIS A 243 6.57 -41.45 -3.62
C HIS A 243 5.14 -41.19 -4.11
#